data_AF-A0A4R1HB20-F1
#
_entry.id   AF-A0A4R1HB20-F1
#
_cell.length_a   1.000
_cell.length_b   1.000
_cell.length_c   1.000
_cell.angle_alpha   90.00
_cell.angle_beta   90.00
_cell.angle_gamma   90.00
#
_symmetry.space_group_name_H-M   'P 1'
#
loop_
_entity.id
_entity.type
_entity.pdbx_description
1 polymer ?
#
loop_
_entity_poly.entity_id
_entity_poly.type
_entity_poly.pdbx_seq_one_letter_code
_entity_poly.pdbx_strand_id
1 'polypeptide(L)'
;MKFSNTYLFYPVNKALELSIANTIARLGDALADVAAPDTSVTAADNFLYTRGNYEQHRFSSNVLDSAREALEANLTDEYREQAPLAWAEARNSLGNILAAQGQQLRDVELYEKAIQCFNNALEVFNQEESPLDWAATQNNLGTAKQALGRQLDNAKLLKESSDAYTSALLVWSRKETPEEWASAMHQLGATFHTYGRFLKGNRTFQKSVVAYKNAIAEFDADNNAFELAATHNNCGAVLHHLAESEENAERLEEAIRSYETALTVCMEQQLPIHLAVLCRVNKSTARSVLAELTKDASLTDEVADEFELIIECFPHALQPLCLKHCEEQISKAKCPGTVD
;
A
#
# COMPACT_ATOMS: atom_id res chain seq x y z
N MET A 1 -18.79 -12.91 9.85
CA MET A 1 -17.69 -13.51 9.09
C MET A 1 -16.35 -13.00 9.62
N LYS A 2 -15.44 -13.91 9.96
CA LYS A 2 -14.07 -13.61 10.38
C LYS A 2 -13.17 -13.99 9.20
N PHE A 3 -12.50 -13.01 8.62
CA PHE A 3 -11.58 -13.23 7.49
C PHE A 3 -10.21 -13.65 8.01
N SER A 4 -9.49 -14.46 7.23
CA SER A 4 -8.09 -14.75 7.50
C SER A 4 -7.23 -13.48 7.46
N ASN A 5 -6.21 -13.44 8.31
CA ASN A 5 -5.22 -12.37 8.28
C ASN A 5 -4.32 -12.57 7.06
N THR A 6 -4.25 -11.56 6.20
CA THR A 6 -3.40 -11.54 5.02
C THR A 6 -2.47 -10.33 5.08
N TYR A 7 -1.23 -10.52 4.63
CA TYR A 7 -0.21 -9.46 4.60
C TYR A 7 -0.33 -8.71 3.29
N LEU A 8 -0.41 -7.38 3.37
CA LEU A 8 -0.53 -6.51 2.20
C LEU A 8 0.79 -5.77 1.96
N PHE A 9 1.07 -5.50 0.68
CA PHE A 9 2.21 -4.69 0.26
C PHE A 9 1.73 -3.32 -0.19
N TYR A 10 2.43 -2.28 0.22
CA TYR A 10 2.21 -0.91 -0.17
C TYR A 10 3.32 -0.50 -1.14
N PRO A 11 3.01 -0.28 -2.43
CA PRO A 11 3.98 0.19 -3.42
C PRO A 11 4.68 1.48 -3.00
N VAL A 12 5.85 1.73 -3.59
CA VAL A 12 6.62 2.95 -3.34
C VAL A 12 5.79 4.18 -3.71
N ASN A 13 5.70 5.12 -2.78
CA ASN A 13 5.03 6.39 -3.04
C ASN A 13 5.99 7.36 -3.74
N LYS A 14 6.01 7.27 -5.07
CA LYS A 14 6.83 8.12 -5.96
C LYS A 14 6.53 9.61 -5.76
N ALA A 15 5.28 9.99 -5.45
CA ALA A 15 4.91 11.38 -5.21
C ALA A 15 5.58 11.95 -3.94
N LEU A 16 5.68 11.15 -2.88
CA LEU A 16 6.42 11.51 -1.67
C LEU A 16 7.93 11.58 -1.96
N GLU A 17 8.52 10.64 -2.70
CA GLU A 17 9.94 10.70 -3.09
C GLU A 17 10.27 11.99 -3.84
N LEU A 18 9.43 12.36 -4.81
CA LEU A 18 9.56 13.60 -5.58
C LEU A 18 9.39 14.83 -4.69
N SER A 19 8.43 14.81 -3.77
CA SER A 19 8.20 15.92 -2.83
C SER A 19 9.43 16.16 -1.96
N ILE A 20 10.04 15.09 -1.43
CA ILE A 20 11.27 15.16 -0.63
C ILE A 20 12.44 15.67 -1.50
N ALA A 21 12.67 15.06 -2.67
CA ALA A 21 13.79 15.41 -3.55
C ALA A 21 13.73 16.87 -4.01
N ASN A 22 12.55 17.34 -4.44
CA ASN A 22 12.35 18.73 -4.88
C ASN A 22 12.53 19.72 -3.72
N THR A 23 12.10 19.37 -2.52
CA THR A 23 12.28 20.23 -1.34
C THR A 23 13.76 20.34 -0.96
N ILE A 24 14.49 19.23 -0.95
CA ILE A 24 15.93 19.21 -0.67
C ILE A 24 16.70 20.05 -1.70
N ALA A 25 16.42 19.87 -3.00
CA ALA A 25 17.09 20.60 -4.06
C ALA A 25 16.94 22.13 -3.92
N ARG A 26 15.86 22.61 -3.30
CA ARG A 26 15.59 24.03 -3.06
C ARG A 26 16.27 24.58 -1.80
N LEU A 27 16.74 23.73 -0.88
CA LEU A 27 17.30 24.13 0.40
C LEU A 27 18.81 24.40 0.39
N GLY A 28 19.50 24.07 -0.71
CA GLY A 28 20.95 24.25 -0.87
C GLY A 28 21.78 23.40 0.09
N ASP A 29 23.10 23.65 0.12
CA ASP A 29 24.09 22.81 0.84
C ASP A 29 23.88 22.77 2.37
N ALA A 30 23.14 23.72 2.94
CA ALA A 30 22.97 23.87 4.39
C ALA A 30 22.19 22.72 5.06
N LEU A 31 21.44 21.92 4.30
CA LEU A 31 20.66 20.77 4.78
C LEU A 31 20.98 19.45 4.04
N ALA A 32 22.03 19.44 3.20
CA ALA A 32 22.46 18.24 2.47
C ALA A 32 22.85 17.08 3.41
N ASP A 33 23.40 17.39 4.59
CA ASP A 33 23.75 16.38 5.60
C ASP A 33 22.50 15.80 6.31
N VAL A 34 21.38 16.52 6.32
CA VAL A 34 20.09 16.04 6.89
C VAL A 34 19.30 15.19 5.88
N ALA A 35 19.59 15.38 4.59
CA ALA A 35 19.13 14.53 3.49
C ALA A 35 19.91 13.21 3.38
N ALA A 36 20.91 12.98 4.23
CA ALA A 36 21.64 11.72 4.27
C ALA A 36 20.65 10.57 4.58
N PRO A 37 20.62 9.51 3.76
CA PRO A 37 19.88 8.30 4.11
C PRO A 37 20.33 7.84 5.48
N ASP A 38 19.40 7.56 6.39
CA ASP A 38 19.77 6.97 7.66
C ASP A 38 20.16 5.51 7.41
N THR A 39 21.44 5.32 7.16
CA THR A 39 22.08 4.02 6.98
C THR A 39 22.44 3.36 8.32
N SER A 40 22.26 4.07 9.45
CA SER A 40 22.37 3.48 10.77
C SER A 40 21.17 2.58 11.09
N VAL A 41 20.09 2.73 10.31
CA VAL A 41 18.94 1.81 10.27
C VAL A 41 19.17 0.63 9.33
N THR A 42 20.42 0.20 9.15
CA THR A 42 20.78 -1.04 8.42
C THR A 42 20.10 -2.30 8.99
N ALA A 43 19.43 -2.21 10.14
CA ALA A 43 18.69 -3.30 10.81
C ALA A 43 17.17 -3.05 11.04
N ALA A 44 16.59 -1.92 10.62
CA ALA A 44 15.12 -1.70 10.70
C ALA A 44 14.61 -0.99 9.42
N ASP A 45 14.08 -1.67 8.41
CA ASP A 45 13.11 -2.74 8.50
C ASP A 45 13.11 -3.59 7.23
N ASN A 46 13.21 -4.90 7.42
CA ASN A 46 12.83 -5.90 6.43
C ASN A 46 11.32 -5.86 6.08
N PHE A 47 10.55 -4.82 6.43
CA PHE A 47 9.10 -4.85 6.29
C PHE A 47 8.44 -3.48 6.02
N LEU A 48 9.19 -2.48 5.58
CA LEU A 48 8.65 -1.15 5.28
C LEU A 48 7.46 -1.21 4.32
N TYR A 49 7.53 -2.09 3.31
CA TYR A 49 6.44 -2.36 2.37
C TYR A 49 5.13 -2.85 3.01
N THR A 50 5.08 -3.16 4.31
CA THR A 50 3.87 -3.64 5.00
C THR A 50 3.25 -2.62 5.95
N ARG A 51 3.86 -1.43 6.11
CA ARG A 51 3.47 -0.46 7.15
C ARG A 51 2.56 0.66 6.64
N GLY A 52 2.46 0.85 5.34
CA GLY A 52 1.52 1.78 4.72
C GLY A 52 2.10 2.52 3.52
N ASN A 53 1.29 3.42 2.94
CA ASN A 53 1.58 4.12 1.69
C ASN A 53 2.65 5.21 1.80
N TYR A 54 3.15 5.53 2.99
CA TYR A 54 4.14 6.59 3.16
C TYR A 54 5.47 6.12 3.77
N GLU A 55 5.71 4.81 3.84
CA GLU A 55 7.05 4.34 4.20
C GLU A 55 8.01 4.56 3.03
N GLN A 56 9.20 5.10 3.34
CA GLN A 56 10.21 5.43 2.35
C GLN A 56 11.48 4.65 2.61
N HIS A 57 12.02 4.03 1.56
CA HIS A 57 13.28 3.29 1.64
C HIS A 57 14.51 4.18 1.49
N ARG A 58 14.35 5.31 0.79
CA ARG A 58 15.48 6.14 0.32
C ARG A 58 15.84 7.27 1.26
N PHE A 59 14.97 7.61 2.20
CA PHE A 59 15.13 8.81 3.04
C PHE A 59 14.99 8.48 4.52
N SER A 60 15.82 9.13 5.36
CA SER A 60 15.65 9.11 6.82
C SER A 60 14.31 9.74 7.22
N SER A 61 13.69 9.27 8.31
CA SER A 61 12.54 9.95 8.93
C SER A 61 12.85 11.41 9.29
N ASN A 62 14.10 11.72 9.63
CA ASN A 62 14.52 13.07 10.03
C ASN A 62 14.44 14.08 8.87
N VAL A 63 14.46 13.61 7.61
CA VAL A 63 14.32 14.50 6.45
C VAL A 63 12.95 15.18 6.41
N LEU A 64 11.93 14.53 6.98
CA LEU A 64 10.55 15.01 6.92
C LEU A 64 10.37 16.27 7.74
N ASP A 65 11.04 16.38 8.90
CA ASP A 65 10.97 17.58 9.74
C ASP A 65 11.59 18.79 9.05
N SER A 66 12.81 18.64 8.51
CA SER A 66 13.47 19.73 7.79
C SER A 66 12.73 20.11 6.49
N ALA A 67 12.20 19.13 5.76
CA ALA A 67 11.38 19.39 4.57
C ALA A 67 10.08 20.13 4.94
N ARG A 68 9.42 19.75 6.04
CA ARG A 68 8.23 20.44 6.54
C ARG A 68 8.55 21.89 6.89
N GLU A 69 9.55 22.12 7.73
CA GLU A 69 9.94 23.47 8.19
C GLU A 69 10.28 24.39 7.01
N ALA A 70 11.03 23.87 6.04
CA ALA A 70 11.39 24.58 4.82
C ALA A 70 10.17 24.99 3.98
N LEU A 71 9.21 24.08 3.79
CA LEU A 71 8.01 24.37 3.02
C LEU A 71 7.11 25.36 3.77
N GLU A 72 6.92 25.17 5.08
CA GLU A 72 6.10 26.05 5.91
C GLU A 72 6.63 27.48 5.94
N ALA A 73 7.96 27.67 6.03
CA ALA A 73 8.58 28.99 6.02
C ALA A 73 8.32 29.81 4.74
N ASN A 74 8.05 29.14 3.61
CA ASN A 74 7.87 29.77 2.30
C ASN A 74 6.40 29.93 1.88
N LEU A 75 5.46 29.31 2.60
CA LEU A 75 4.04 29.28 2.21
C LEU A 75 3.25 30.48 2.76
N THR A 76 3.55 31.67 2.23
CA THR A 76 2.86 32.93 2.58
C THR A 76 1.71 33.27 1.61
N ASP A 77 0.82 34.19 2.01
CA ASP A 77 -0.23 34.72 1.12
C ASP A 77 0.37 35.50 -0.06
N GLU A 78 1.45 36.25 0.18
CA GLU A 78 2.19 36.94 -0.88
C GLU A 78 2.74 35.97 -1.93
N TYR A 79 3.26 34.80 -1.51
CA TYR A 79 3.72 33.77 -2.44
C TYR A 79 2.57 33.20 -3.27
N ARG A 80 1.38 33.02 -2.66
CA ARG A 80 0.17 32.58 -3.37
C ARG A 80 -0.23 33.58 -4.46
N GLU A 81 -0.15 34.88 -4.21
CA GLU A 81 -0.49 35.91 -5.18
C GLU A 81 0.54 36.03 -6.32
N GLN A 82 1.83 35.95 -6.00
CA GLN A 82 2.91 36.14 -6.98
C GLN A 82 3.12 34.92 -7.87
N ALA A 83 2.96 33.71 -7.32
CA ALA A 83 3.24 32.46 -8.02
C ALA A 83 2.24 31.36 -7.60
N PRO A 84 0.95 31.48 -7.96
CA PRO A 84 -0.11 30.60 -7.46
C PRO A 84 0.13 29.12 -7.74
N LEU A 85 0.58 28.76 -8.95
CA LEU A 85 0.88 27.36 -9.30
C LEU A 85 2.03 26.79 -8.45
N ALA A 86 3.15 27.52 -8.33
CA ALA A 86 4.28 27.10 -7.52
C ALA A 86 3.95 27.04 -6.00
N TRP A 87 3.03 27.88 -5.54
CA TRP A 87 2.48 27.81 -4.19
C TRP A 87 1.65 26.53 -4.00
N ALA A 88 0.83 26.16 -4.99
CA ALA A 88 0.02 24.94 -4.95
C ALA A 88 0.90 23.67 -5.01
N GLU A 89 1.97 23.67 -5.81
CA GLU A 89 2.97 22.60 -5.83
C GLU A 89 3.64 22.42 -4.45
N ALA A 90 4.02 23.53 -3.81
CA ALA A 90 4.61 23.51 -2.48
C ALA A 90 3.62 23.02 -1.41
N ARG A 91 2.34 23.42 -1.50
CA ARG A 91 1.26 22.89 -0.64
C ARG A 91 1.05 21.39 -0.84
N ASN A 92 0.99 20.91 -2.09
CA ASN A 92 0.87 19.48 -2.39
C ASN A 92 2.07 18.69 -1.84
N SER A 93 3.29 19.23 -1.98
CA SER A 93 4.50 18.62 -1.43
C SER A 93 4.46 18.56 0.11
N LEU A 94 4.06 19.65 0.76
CA LEU A 94 3.89 19.69 2.22
C LEU A 94 2.85 18.67 2.69
N GLY A 95 1.76 18.49 1.94
CA GLY A 95 0.75 17.46 2.20
C GLY A 95 1.35 16.05 2.24
N ASN A 96 2.20 15.70 1.27
CA ASN A 96 2.88 14.40 1.26
C ASN A 96 3.80 14.21 2.47
N ILE A 97 4.59 15.24 2.80
CA ILE A 97 5.51 15.20 3.96
C ILE A 97 4.73 15.02 5.27
N LEU A 98 3.67 15.80 5.49
CA LEU A 98 2.82 15.71 6.68
C LEU A 98 2.13 14.34 6.79
N ALA A 99 1.64 13.79 5.68
CA ALA A 99 1.01 12.47 5.68
C ALA A 99 2.03 11.37 6.04
N ALA A 100 3.28 11.50 5.59
CA ALA A 100 4.36 10.58 5.96
C ALA A 100 4.67 10.64 7.46
N GLN A 101 4.78 11.85 8.03
CA GLN A 101 4.95 12.01 9.46
C GLN A 101 3.75 11.47 10.25
N GLY A 102 2.52 11.71 9.75
CA GLY A 102 1.29 11.16 10.31
C GLY A 102 1.30 9.63 10.35
N GLN A 103 1.84 8.96 9.32
CA GLN A 103 2.01 7.51 9.32
C GLN A 103 3.03 7.04 10.36
N GLN A 104 4.22 7.66 10.37
CA GLN A 104 5.33 7.27 11.25
C GLN A 104 4.97 7.44 12.73
N LEU A 105 4.29 8.53 13.06
CA LEU A 105 3.91 8.88 14.43
C LEU A 105 2.53 8.36 14.83
N ARG A 106 1.77 7.77 13.88
CA ARG A 106 0.35 7.44 14.04
C ARG A 106 -0.47 8.65 14.53
N ASP A 107 -0.19 9.81 13.98
CA ASP A 107 -0.81 11.07 14.37
C ASP A 107 -1.93 11.46 13.40
N VAL A 108 -3.15 11.54 13.95
CA VAL A 108 -4.37 11.90 13.22
C VAL A 108 -4.32 13.36 12.76
N GLU A 109 -3.82 14.27 13.59
CA GLU A 109 -3.78 15.71 13.29
C GLU A 109 -2.84 16.01 12.11
N LEU A 110 -1.73 15.26 12.01
CA LEU A 110 -0.82 15.39 10.86
C LEU A 110 -1.47 14.95 9.55
N TYR A 111 -2.28 13.88 9.55
CA TYR A 111 -3.07 13.51 8.38
C TYR A 111 -4.13 14.55 8.02
N GLU A 112 -4.79 15.14 9.02
CA GLU A 112 -5.79 16.20 8.78
C GLU A 112 -5.13 17.45 8.17
N LYS A 113 -3.96 17.86 8.66
CA LYS A 113 -3.16 18.95 8.07
C LYS A 113 -2.69 18.61 6.65
N ALA A 114 -2.30 17.36 6.38
CA ALA A 114 -1.95 16.91 5.04
C ALA A 114 -3.13 17.04 4.07
N ILE A 115 -4.31 16.55 4.49
CA ILE A 115 -5.57 16.67 3.73
C ILE A 115 -5.90 18.14 3.45
N GLN A 116 -5.73 19.02 4.43
CA GLN A 116 -5.90 20.46 4.24
C GLN A 116 -4.93 21.03 3.20
N CYS A 117 -3.65 20.62 3.23
CA CYS A 117 -2.67 21.08 2.25
C CYS A 117 -3.03 20.67 0.82
N PHE A 118 -3.50 19.43 0.61
CA PHE A 118 -3.97 18.99 -0.71
C PHE A 118 -5.23 19.76 -1.16
N ASN A 119 -6.19 19.99 -0.27
CA ASN A 119 -7.38 20.78 -0.60
C ASN A 119 -7.01 22.22 -0.98
N ASN A 120 -6.07 22.85 -0.27
CA ASN A 120 -5.57 24.18 -0.61
C ASN A 120 -4.90 24.21 -2.00
N ALA A 121 -4.11 23.19 -2.34
CA ALA A 121 -3.53 23.07 -3.68
C ALA A 121 -4.63 22.93 -4.76
N LEU A 122 -5.70 22.20 -4.48
CA LEU A 122 -6.87 22.04 -5.37
C LEU A 122 -7.76 23.29 -5.48
N GLU A 123 -7.52 24.34 -4.68
CA GLU A 123 -8.15 25.66 -4.93
C GLU A 123 -7.49 26.40 -6.10
N VAL A 124 -6.27 26.03 -6.45
CA VAL A 124 -5.51 26.63 -7.55
C VAL A 124 -5.44 25.65 -8.73
N PHE A 125 -5.04 24.41 -8.48
CA PHE A 125 -5.05 23.38 -9.49
C PHE A 125 -6.48 22.98 -9.85
N ASN A 126 -6.77 22.95 -11.15
CA ASN A 126 -8.07 22.56 -11.66
C ASN A 126 -7.93 21.72 -12.93
N GLN A 127 -8.98 20.95 -13.21
CA GLN A 127 -8.97 19.96 -14.29
C GLN A 127 -8.77 20.58 -15.69
N GLU A 128 -9.11 21.84 -15.90
CA GLU A 128 -9.04 22.47 -17.23
C GLU A 128 -7.68 23.12 -17.48
N GLU A 129 -7.16 23.88 -16.51
CA GLU A 129 -5.95 24.69 -16.68
C GLU A 129 -4.67 23.97 -16.23
N SER A 130 -4.79 23.03 -15.30
CA SER A 130 -3.67 22.26 -14.73
C SER A 130 -4.05 20.78 -14.51
N PRO A 131 -4.48 20.07 -15.57
CA PRO A 131 -5.08 18.74 -15.46
C PRO A 131 -4.19 17.72 -14.75
N LEU A 132 -2.89 17.70 -15.05
CA LEU A 132 -1.95 16.72 -14.51
C LEU A 132 -1.67 16.98 -13.02
N ASP A 133 -1.44 18.23 -12.63
CA ASP A 133 -1.21 18.61 -11.22
C ASP A 133 -2.47 18.39 -10.37
N TRP A 134 -3.63 18.69 -10.93
CA TRP A 134 -4.92 18.41 -10.31
C TRP A 134 -5.09 16.90 -10.07
N ALA A 135 -4.83 16.06 -11.07
CA ALA A 135 -4.93 14.61 -10.95
C ALA A 135 -3.93 14.03 -9.93
N ALA A 136 -2.68 14.49 -9.96
CA ALA A 136 -1.66 14.09 -8.98
C ALA A 136 -2.08 14.47 -7.55
N THR A 137 -2.62 15.67 -7.37
CA THR A 137 -3.08 16.15 -6.05
C THR A 137 -4.31 15.37 -5.57
N GLN A 138 -5.24 15.03 -6.46
CA GLN A 138 -6.39 14.16 -6.14
C GLN A 138 -5.94 12.75 -5.71
N ASN A 139 -4.93 12.18 -6.38
CA ASN A 139 -4.36 10.88 -6.00
C ASN A 139 -3.69 10.94 -4.61
N ASN A 140 -2.93 12.00 -4.32
CA ASN A 140 -2.30 12.18 -3.02
C ASN A 140 -3.33 12.38 -1.90
N LEU A 141 -4.38 13.18 -2.16
CA LEU A 141 -5.53 13.33 -1.28
C LEU A 141 -6.21 11.98 -1.01
N GLY A 142 -6.42 11.18 -2.06
CA GLY A 142 -6.95 9.83 -1.97
C GLY A 142 -6.09 8.94 -1.05
N THR A 143 -4.76 9.04 -1.16
CA THR A 143 -3.80 8.27 -0.37
C THR A 143 -3.83 8.68 1.10
N ALA A 144 -3.84 9.98 1.41
CA ALA A 144 -3.94 10.46 2.79
C ALA A 144 -5.27 10.07 3.45
N LYS A 145 -6.40 10.24 2.74
CA LYS A 145 -7.72 9.81 3.25
C LYS A 145 -7.82 8.30 3.44
N GLN A 146 -7.18 7.52 2.57
CA GLN A 146 -7.11 6.06 2.71
C GLN A 146 -6.37 5.67 4.01
N ALA A 147 -5.19 6.27 4.23
CA ALA A 147 -4.36 6.00 5.40
C ALA A 147 -5.06 6.41 6.71
N LEU A 148 -5.62 7.61 6.76
CA LEU A 148 -6.40 8.08 7.91
C LEU A 148 -7.67 7.23 8.13
N GLY A 149 -8.35 6.86 7.05
CA GLY A 149 -9.53 5.99 7.10
C GLY A 149 -9.22 4.60 7.66
N ARG A 150 -8.04 4.04 7.37
CA ARG A 150 -7.55 2.81 8.00
C ARG A 150 -7.26 3.01 9.49
N GLN A 151 -6.57 4.10 9.84
CA GLN A 151 -6.17 4.37 11.22
C GLN A 151 -7.37 4.59 12.16
N LEU A 152 -8.44 5.21 11.65
CA LEU A 152 -9.64 5.55 12.41
C LEU A 152 -10.79 4.55 12.23
N ASP A 153 -10.59 3.47 11.47
CA ASP A 153 -11.66 2.55 11.04
C ASP A 153 -12.87 3.28 10.43
N ASN A 154 -12.61 4.30 9.61
CA ASN A 154 -13.62 5.25 9.14
C ASN A 154 -14.01 5.00 7.67
N ALA A 155 -15.17 4.37 7.48
CA ALA A 155 -15.77 4.10 6.17
C ALA A 155 -16.02 5.34 5.30
N LYS A 156 -16.34 6.49 5.90
CA LYS A 156 -16.58 7.73 5.16
C LYS A 156 -15.28 8.23 4.51
N LEU A 157 -14.18 8.21 5.25
CA LEU A 157 -12.86 8.56 4.71
C LEU A 157 -12.42 7.62 3.58
N LEU A 158 -12.70 6.32 3.69
CA LEU A 158 -12.42 5.37 2.60
C LEU A 158 -13.27 5.62 1.35
N LYS A 159 -14.54 6.00 1.52
CA LYS A 159 -15.37 6.42 0.39
C LYS A 159 -14.80 7.66 -0.28
N GLU A 160 -14.49 8.70 0.49
CA GLU A 160 -13.88 9.93 -0.03
C GLU A 160 -12.52 9.69 -0.69
N SER A 161 -11.74 8.73 -0.19
CA SER A 161 -10.50 8.27 -0.84
C SER A 161 -10.79 7.68 -2.23
N SER A 162 -11.81 6.82 -2.35
CA SER A 162 -12.20 6.25 -3.64
C SER A 162 -12.72 7.29 -4.62
N ASP A 163 -13.42 8.32 -4.13
CA ASP A 163 -13.90 9.44 -4.94
C ASP A 163 -12.70 10.23 -5.49
N ALA A 164 -11.70 10.54 -4.66
CA ALA A 164 -10.50 11.29 -5.07
C ALA A 164 -9.65 10.53 -6.11
N TYR A 165 -9.42 9.23 -5.96
CA TYR A 165 -8.73 8.46 -7.00
C TYR A 165 -9.53 8.38 -8.30
N THR A 166 -10.86 8.27 -8.21
CA THR A 166 -11.72 8.29 -9.40
C THR A 166 -11.66 9.65 -10.11
N SER A 167 -11.53 10.75 -9.36
CA SER A 167 -11.27 12.08 -9.91
C SER A 167 -9.95 12.13 -10.66
N ALA A 168 -8.85 11.61 -10.09
CA ALA A 168 -7.55 11.55 -10.80
C ALA A 168 -7.64 10.80 -12.13
N LEU A 169 -8.42 9.70 -12.17
CA LEU A 169 -8.69 8.90 -13.37
C LEU A 169 -9.58 9.58 -14.44
N LEU A 170 -10.09 10.78 -14.19
CA LEU A 170 -10.72 11.61 -15.25
C LEU A 170 -9.68 12.24 -16.18
N VAL A 171 -8.44 12.37 -15.70
CA VAL A 171 -7.30 12.89 -16.48
C VAL A 171 -6.34 11.76 -16.82
N TRP A 172 -5.97 10.95 -15.82
CA TRP A 172 -5.09 9.83 -16.04
C TRP A 172 -5.82 8.72 -16.78
N SER A 173 -5.27 8.31 -17.92
CA SER A 173 -5.84 7.28 -18.77
C SER A 173 -4.82 6.19 -19.07
N ARG A 174 -5.31 4.97 -19.28
CA ARG A 174 -4.51 3.82 -19.71
C ARG A 174 -3.69 4.10 -20.99
N LYS A 175 -4.13 5.04 -21.84
CA LYS A 175 -3.47 5.34 -23.11
C LYS A 175 -2.40 6.43 -22.98
N GLU A 176 -2.69 7.49 -22.22
CA GLU A 176 -1.86 8.71 -22.21
C GLU A 176 -0.93 8.76 -21.00
N THR A 177 -1.33 8.16 -19.88
CA THR A 177 -0.58 8.12 -18.61
C THR A 177 -0.71 6.73 -17.98
N PRO A 178 -0.22 5.66 -18.65
CA PRO A 178 -0.46 4.27 -18.24
C PRO A 178 0.07 3.97 -16.83
N GLU A 179 1.23 4.51 -16.47
CA GLU A 179 1.84 4.29 -15.15
C GLU A 179 1.02 4.92 -14.02
N GLU A 180 0.63 6.19 -14.16
CA GLU A 180 -0.20 6.89 -13.18
C GLU A 180 -1.59 6.25 -13.06
N TRP A 181 -2.15 5.84 -14.21
CA TRP A 181 -3.44 5.13 -14.25
C TRP A 181 -3.36 3.79 -13.51
N ALA A 182 -2.31 3.00 -13.74
CA ALA A 182 -2.12 1.71 -13.07
C ALA A 182 -1.89 1.88 -11.56
N SER A 183 -1.11 2.88 -11.16
CA SER A 183 -0.90 3.23 -9.75
C SER A 183 -2.21 3.63 -9.07
N ALA A 184 -3.01 4.52 -9.68
CA ALA A 184 -4.32 4.90 -9.15
C ALA A 184 -5.28 3.71 -9.06
N MET A 185 -5.25 2.78 -10.03
CA MET A 185 -6.02 1.54 -9.98
C MET A 185 -5.57 0.60 -8.86
N HIS A 186 -4.26 0.45 -8.62
CA HIS A 186 -3.76 -0.28 -7.44
C HIS A 186 -4.30 0.33 -6.15
N GLN A 187 -4.19 1.65 -6.02
CA GLN A 187 -4.63 2.36 -4.82
C GLN A 187 -6.14 2.25 -4.59
N LEU A 188 -6.95 2.31 -5.65
CA LEU A 188 -8.38 2.01 -5.59
C LEU A 188 -8.65 0.57 -5.14
N GLY A 189 -7.88 -0.39 -5.64
CA GLY A 189 -7.90 -1.78 -5.19
C GLY A 189 -7.73 -1.89 -3.68
N ALA A 190 -6.71 -1.24 -3.13
CA ALA A 190 -6.42 -1.22 -1.70
C ALA A 190 -7.51 -0.51 -0.87
N THR A 191 -8.07 0.59 -1.39
CA THR A 191 -9.16 1.32 -0.74
C THR A 191 -10.41 0.45 -0.66
N PHE A 192 -10.80 -0.17 -1.78
CA PHE A 192 -11.96 -1.05 -1.82
C PHE A 192 -11.76 -2.33 -1.01
N HIS A 193 -10.54 -2.86 -0.92
CA HIS A 193 -10.25 -3.99 -0.05
C HIS A 193 -10.53 -3.64 1.41
N THR A 194 -9.91 -2.56 1.90
CA THR A 194 -10.11 -2.07 3.27
C THR A 194 -11.59 -1.76 3.53
N TYR A 195 -12.24 -1.07 2.60
CA TYR A 195 -13.64 -0.68 2.76
C TYR A 195 -14.57 -1.90 2.76
N GLY A 196 -14.29 -2.91 1.93
CA GLY A 196 -15.00 -4.18 1.91
C GLY A 196 -14.89 -4.94 3.23
N ARG A 197 -13.73 -4.91 3.89
CA ARG A 197 -13.54 -5.53 5.22
C ARG A 197 -14.43 -4.86 6.27
N PHE A 198 -14.52 -3.53 6.27
CA PHE A 198 -15.39 -2.79 7.22
C PHE A 198 -16.88 -3.01 6.95
N LEU A 199 -17.30 -2.96 5.69
CA LEU A 199 -18.70 -3.19 5.32
C LEU A 199 -19.11 -4.67 5.36
N LYS A 200 -18.14 -5.60 5.42
CA LYS A 200 -18.34 -7.04 5.20
C LYS A 200 -19.12 -7.30 3.90
N GLY A 201 -18.80 -6.55 2.85
CA GLY A 201 -19.59 -6.48 1.62
C GLY A 201 -18.84 -7.01 0.39
N ASN A 202 -19.29 -8.13 -0.17
CA ASN A 202 -18.67 -8.76 -1.35
C ASN A 202 -18.63 -7.85 -2.58
N ARG A 203 -19.64 -6.98 -2.77
CA ARG A 203 -19.65 -6.02 -3.89
C ARG A 203 -18.43 -5.09 -3.87
N THR A 204 -17.98 -4.66 -2.70
CA THR A 204 -16.81 -3.77 -2.58
C THR A 204 -15.53 -4.55 -2.83
N PHE A 205 -15.42 -5.81 -2.36
CA PHE A 205 -14.31 -6.67 -2.73
C PHE A 205 -14.25 -6.95 -4.24
N GLN A 206 -15.38 -7.17 -4.91
CA GLN A 206 -15.42 -7.35 -6.37
C GLN A 206 -14.86 -6.11 -7.09
N LYS A 207 -15.21 -4.90 -6.64
CA LYS A 207 -14.60 -3.66 -7.17
C LYS A 207 -13.09 -3.62 -6.94
N SER A 208 -12.62 -4.09 -5.79
CA SER A 208 -11.19 -4.19 -5.48
C SER A 208 -10.46 -5.14 -6.44
N VAL A 209 -11.00 -6.34 -6.70
CA VAL A 209 -10.45 -7.29 -7.68
C VAL A 209 -10.38 -6.67 -9.08
N VAL A 210 -11.45 -5.97 -9.51
CA VAL A 210 -11.46 -5.30 -10.82
C VAL A 210 -10.37 -4.23 -10.91
N ALA A 211 -10.21 -3.40 -9.88
CA ALA A 211 -9.18 -2.36 -9.86
C ALA A 211 -7.76 -2.97 -9.90
N TYR A 212 -7.49 -4.00 -9.10
CA TYR A 212 -6.20 -4.70 -9.13
C TYR A 212 -5.93 -5.40 -10.47
N LYS A 213 -6.91 -6.07 -11.08
CA LYS A 213 -6.74 -6.68 -12.41
C LYS A 213 -6.45 -5.66 -13.50
N ASN A 214 -7.01 -4.45 -13.40
CA ASN A 214 -6.68 -3.35 -14.30
C ASN A 214 -5.23 -2.89 -14.11
N ALA A 215 -4.76 -2.73 -12.87
CA ALA A 215 -3.36 -2.37 -12.60
C ALA A 215 -2.37 -3.46 -13.06
N ILE A 216 -2.66 -4.74 -12.78
CA ILE A 216 -1.85 -5.89 -13.23
C ILE A 216 -1.68 -5.92 -14.75
N ALA A 217 -2.70 -5.49 -15.51
CA ALA A 217 -2.63 -5.51 -16.97
C ALA A 217 -1.62 -4.51 -17.56
N GLU A 218 -1.15 -3.53 -16.77
CA GLU A 218 -0.17 -2.52 -17.19
C GLU A 218 1.22 -2.74 -16.60
N PHE A 219 1.31 -3.40 -15.44
CA PHE A 219 2.61 -3.69 -14.84
C PHE A 219 3.27 -4.89 -15.48
N ASP A 220 4.58 -4.77 -15.70
CA ASP A 220 5.44 -5.83 -16.18
C ASP A 220 6.62 -6.04 -15.21
N ALA A 221 7.23 -7.23 -15.25
CA ALA A 221 8.27 -7.59 -14.30
C ALA A 221 9.59 -6.85 -14.54
N ASP A 222 9.85 -6.33 -15.74
CA ASP A 222 11.13 -5.69 -16.08
C ASP A 222 11.17 -4.24 -15.59
N ASN A 223 10.05 -3.52 -15.69
CA ASN A 223 9.96 -2.11 -15.31
C ASN A 223 9.30 -1.89 -13.94
N ASN A 224 8.42 -2.80 -13.52
CA ASN A 224 7.50 -2.62 -12.40
C ASN A 224 7.46 -3.84 -11.48
N ALA A 225 8.60 -4.53 -11.29
CA ALA A 225 8.69 -5.79 -10.53
C ALA A 225 7.97 -5.72 -9.17
N PHE A 226 8.24 -4.69 -8.37
CA PHE A 226 7.67 -4.57 -7.04
C PHE A 226 6.17 -4.24 -7.07
N GLU A 227 5.76 -3.29 -7.91
CA GLU A 227 4.37 -2.93 -8.13
C GLU A 227 3.55 -4.13 -8.62
N LEU A 228 4.09 -4.92 -9.54
CA LEU A 228 3.47 -6.15 -10.04
C LEU A 228 3.29 -7.18 -8.92
N ALA A 229 4.35 -7.46 -8.16
CA ALA A 229 4.30 -8.40 -7.03
C ALA A 229 3.30 -7.93 -5.95
N ALA A 230 3.34 -6.64 -5.57
CA ALA A 230 2.42 -6.05 -4.60
C ALA A 230 0.96 -6.13 -5.07
N THR A 231 0.70 -5.83 -6.34
CA THR A 231 -0.65 -5.86 -6.90
C THR A 231 -1.20 -7.28 -6.97
N HIS A 232 -0.39 -8.26 -7.38
CA HIS A 232 -0.76 -9.67 -7.35
C HIS A 232 -0.99 -10.19 -5.93
N ASN A 233 -0.11 -9.88 -4.98
CA ASN A 233 -0.25 -10.28 -3.59
C ASN A 233 -1.55 -9.71 -2.98
N ASN A 234 -1.80 -8.42 -3.18
CA ASN A 234 -2.99 -7.77 -2.63
C ASN A 234 -4.28 -8.22 -3.33
N CYS A 235 -4.24 -8.51 -4.63
CA CYS A 235 -5.37 -9.11 -5.36
C CYS A 235 -5.70 -10.50 -4.79
N GLY A 236 -4.67 -11.32 -4.52
CA GLY A 236 -4.80 -12.60 -3.84
C GLY A 236 -5.48 -12.47 -2.47
N ALA A 237 -5.16 -11.43 -1.70
CA ALA A 237 -5.77 -11.17 -0.40
C ALA A 237 -7.28 -10.87 -0.49
N VAL A 238 -7.70 -10.12 -1.50
CA VAL A 238 -9.12 -9.83 -1.73
C VAL A 238 -9.87 -11.07 -2.22
N LEU A 239 -9.27 -11.81 -3.16
CA LEU A 239 -9.84 -13.06 -3.67
C LEU A 239 -10.00 -14.08 -2.54
N HIS A 240 -9.02 -14.17 -1.64
CA HIS A 240 -9.07 -15.00 -0.45
C HIS A 240 -10.26 -14.62 0.44
N HIS A 241 -10.43 -13.32 0.78
CA HIS A 241 -11.57 -12.86 1.59
C HIS A 241 -12.92 -13.11 0.91
N LEU A 242 -13.01 -12.91 -0.41
CA LEU A 242 -14.22 -13.26 -1.18
C LEU A 242 -14.50 -14.76 -1.13
N ALA A 243 -13.47 -15.58 -1.26
CA ALA A 243 -13.60 -17.03 -1.29
C ALA A 243 -14.04 -17.60 0.06
N GLU A 244 -13.51 -17.07 1.18
CA GLU A 244 -13.99 -17.41 2.52
C GLU A 244 -15.48 -17.05 2.68
N SER A 245 -15.92 -15.92 2.10
CA SER A 245 -17.28 -15.38 2.27
C SER A 245 -18.32 -16.18 1.50
N GLU A 246 -17.88 -16.72 0.38
CA GLU A 246 -18.70 -17.47 -0.55
C GLU A 246 -18.51 -18.98 -0.41
N GLU A 247 -17.64 -19.43 0.50
CA GLU A 247 -17.22 -20.84 0.64
C GLU A 247 -16.81 -21.43 -0.72
N ASN A 248 -15.97 -20.70 -1.47
CA ASN A 248 -15.69 -20.97 -2.87
C ASN A 248 -14.24 -21.44 -3.11
N ALA A 249 -14.07 -22.74 -3.36
CA ALA A 249 -12.78 -23.37 -3.61
C ALA A 249 -12.08 -22.84 -4.88
N GLU A 250 -12.79 -22.66 -5.98
CA GLU A 250 -12.22 -22.15 -7.24
C GLU A 250 -11.63 -20.75 -7.07
N ARG A 251 -12.25 -19.92 -6.22
CA ARG A 251 -11.74 -18.58 -5.92
C ARG A 251 -10.55 -18.61 -4.96
N LEU A 252 -10.47 -19.57 -4.05
CA LEU A 252 -9.25 -19.81 -3.27
C LEU A 252 -8.09 -20.22 -4.19
N GLU A 253 -8.34 -21.07 -5.18
CA GLU A 253 -7.32 -21.40 -6.18
C GLU A 253 -6.89 -20.18 -7.00
N GLU A 254 -7.81 -19.27 -7.34
CA GLU A 254 -7.48 -17.99 -7.98
C GLU A 254 -6.59 -17.12 -7.09
N ALA A 255 -6.88 -17.04 -5.78
CA ALA A 255 -6.04 -16.36 -4.81
C ALA A 255 -4.64 -16.97 -4.74
N ILE A 256 -4.54 -18.30 -4.65
CA ILE A 256 -3.28 -19.06 -4.62
C ILE A 256 -2.45 -18.78 -5.87
N ARG A 257 -3.06 -18.79 -7.06
CA ARG A 257 -2.36 -18.44 -8.31
C ARG A 257 -1.83 -17.01 -8.29
N SER A 258 -2.60 -16.06 -7.75
CA SER A 258 -2.14 -14.66 -7.65
C SER A 258 -0.96 -14.52 -6.68
N TYR A 259 -0.98 -15.19 -5.53
CA TYR A 259 0.18 -15.20 -4.62
C TYR A 259 1.39 -15.89 -5.23
N GLU A 260 1.19 -16.96 -6.00
CA GLU A 260 2.27 -17.65 -6.72
C GLU A 260 2.93 -16.72 -7.73
N THR A 261 2.17 -15.98 -8.53
CA THR A 261 2.74 -14.99 -9.46
C THR A 261 3.55 -13.93 -8.70
N ALA A 262 3.03 -13.41 -7.58
CA ALA A 262 3.77 -12.45 -6.76
C ALA A 262 5.08 -13.02 -6.22
N LEU A 263 5.06 -14.27 -5.74
CA LEU A 263 6.25 -15.00 -5.27
C LEU A 263 7.28 -15.17 -6.39
N THR A 264 6.86 -15.62 -7.57
CA THR A 264 7.73 -15.79 -8.74
C THR A 264 8.39 -14.48 -9.11
N VAL A 265 7.63 -13.39 -9.22
CA VAL A 265 8.19 -12.07 -9.53
C VAL A 265 9.21 -11.64 -8.45
N CYS A 266 8.91 -11.85 -7.16
CA CYS A 266 9.86 -11.54 -6.09
C CYS A 266 11.18 -12.31 -6.23
N MET A 267 11.10 -13.60 -6.55
CA MET A 267 12.28 -14.47 -6.67
C MET A 267 13.10 -14.18 -7.92
N GLU A 268 12.46 -14.03 -9.08
CA GLU A 268 13.12 -13.82 -10.37
C GLU A 268 13.76 -12.43 -10.44
N GLN A 269 13.09 -11.41 -9.92
CA GLN A 269 13.59 -10.02 -9.89
C GLN A 269 14.43 -9.70 -8.65
N GLN A 270 14.73 -10.71 -7.81
CA GLN A 270 15.55 -10.59 -6.61
C GLN A 270 15.09 -9.45 -5.68
N LEU A 271 13.77 -9.30 -5.54
CA LEU A 271 13.19 -8.35 -4.59
C LEU A 271 13.56 -8.75 -3.15
N PRO A 272 13.50 -7.82 -2.19
CA PRO A 272 13.82 -8.12 -0.80
C PRO A 272 13.14 -9.39 -0.29
N ILE A 273 13.94 -10.31 0.27
CA ILE A 273 13.53 -11.70 0.56
C ILE A 273 12.24 -11.83 1.38
N HIS A 274 12.00 -10.89 2.30
CA HIS A 274 10.79 -10.86 3.11
C HIS A 274 9.50 -10.80 2.29
N LEU A 275 9.51 -10.18 1.11
CA LEU A 275 8.34 -10.11 0.23
C LEU A 275 7.98 -11.51 -0.28
N ALA A 276 8.97 -12.27 -0.74
CA ALA A 276 8.78 -13.67 -1.15
C ALA A 276 8.26 -14.52 0.02
N VAL A 277 8.79 -14.33 1.22
CA VAL A 277 8.35 -15.05 2.43
C VAL A 277 6.89 -14.71 2.78
N LEU A 278 6.50 -13.43 2.72
CA LEU A 278 5.11 -13.02 2.96
C LEU A 278 4.15 -13.52 1.88
N CYS A 279 4.56 -13.57 0.61
CA CYS A 279 3.79 -14.21 -0.45
C CYS A 279 3.59 -15.70 -0.18
N ARG A 280 4.64 -16.41 0.29
CA ARG A 280 4.53 -17.81 0.71
C ARG A 280 3.57 -17.98 1.88
N VAL A 281 3.65 -17.15 2.91
CA VAL A 281 2.73 -17.20 4.06
C VAL A 281 1.29 -16.99 3.62
N ASN A 282 1.02 -15.98 2.79
CA ASN A 282 -0.32 -15.72 2.27
C ASN A 282 -0.84 -16.88 1.41
N LYS A 283 0.00 -17.44 0.53
CA LYS A 283 -0.31 -18.62 -0.29
C LYS A 283 -0.65 -19.83 0.58
N SER A 284 0.18 -20.15 1.57
CA SER A 284 -0.03 -21.28 2.49
C SER A 284 -1.28 -21.09 3.34
N THR A 285 -1.58 -19.86 3.76
CA THR A 285 -2.82 -19.56 4.48
C THR A 285 -4.04 -19.84 3.59
N ALA A 286 -4.03 -19.42 2.33
CA ALA A 286 -5.11 -19.74 1.39
C ALA A 286 -5.22 -21.25 1.10
N ARG A 287 -4.10 -21.97 1.02
CA ARG A 287 -4.09 -23.44 0.91
C ARG A 287 -4.68 -24.12 2.15
N SER A 288 -4.44 -23.61 3.35
CA SER A 288 -5.05 -24.12 4.59
C SER A 288 -6.58 -24.01 4.54
N VAL A 289 -7.09 -22.83 4.17
CA VAL A 289 -8.54 -22.62 4.05
C VAL A 289 -9.13 -23.51 2.95
N LEU A 290 -8.41 -23.71 1.84
CA LEU A 290 -8.84 -24.62 0.78
C LEU A 290 -8.92 -26.06 1.28
N ALA A 291 -7.92 -26.53 2.02
CA ALA A 291 -7.90 -27.86 2.60
C ALA A 291 -9.08 -28.10 3.56
N GLU A 292 -9.41 -27.09 4.38
CA GLU A 292 -10.57 -27.15 5.27
C GLU A 292 -11.90 -27.21 4.50
N LEU A 293 -12.04 -26.38 3.47
CA LEU A 293 -13.25 -26.31 2.65
C LEU A 293 -13.48 -27.62 1.87
N THR A 294 -12.42 -28.23 1.35
CA THR A 294 -12.48 -29.49 0.59
C THR A 294 -12.37 -30.74 1.45
N LYS A 295 -12.06 -30.58 2.75
CA LYS A 295 -11.76 -31.66 3.70
C LYS A 295 -10.60 -32.56 3.22
N ASP A 296 -9.59 -31.94 2.62
CA ASP A 296 -8.41 -32.61 2.11
C ASP A 296 -7.33 -32.71 3.19
N ALA A 297 -7.22 -33.90 3.80
CA ALA A 297 -6.22 -34.17 4.84
C ALA A 297 -4.79 -34.16 4.29
N SER A 298 -4.57 -34.61 3.05
CA SER A 298 -3.24 -34.60 2.44
C SER A 298 -2.77 -33.16 2.24
N LEU A 299 -3.65 -32.30 1.75
CA LEU A 299 -3.33 -30.88 1.60
C LEU A 299 -3.12 -30.19 2.97
N THR A 300 -3.84 -30.63 4.00
CA THR A 300 -3.65 -30.12 5.37
C THR A 300 -2.24 -30.40 5.88
N ASP A 301 -1.76 -31.64 5.70
CA ASP A 301 -0.40 -32.04 6.09
C ASP A 301 0.66 -31.28 5.28
N GLU A 302 0.50 -31.19 3.94
CA GLU A 302 1.42 -30.42 3.08
C GLU A 302 1.53 -28.94 3.47
N VAL A 303 0.42 -28.33 3.92
CA VAL A 303 0.41 -26.93 4.35
C VAL A 303 1.12 -26.76 5.68
N ALA A 304 0.97 -27.71 6.61
CA ALA A 304 1.72 -27.70 7.87
C ALA A 304 3.23 -27.77 7.61
N ASP A 305 3.66 -28.68 6.75
CA ASP A 305 5.06 -28.83 6.34
C ASP A 305 5.61 -27.54 5.69
N GLU A 306 4.82 -26.86 4.85
CA GLU A 306 5.24 -25.59 4.24
C GLU A 306 5.40 -24.48 5.29
N PHE A 307 4.52 -24.40 6.31
CA PHE A 307 4.70 -23.44 7.40
C PHE A 307 5.94 -23.75 8.25
N GLU A 308 6.23 -25.02 8.53
CA GLU A 308 7.46 -25.44 9.21
C GLU A 308 8.69 -25.02 8.39
N LEU A 309 8.68 -25.29 7.08
CA LEU A 309 9.75 -24.90 6.17
C LEU A 309 9.96 -23.37 6.17
N ILE A 310 8.88 -22.59 6.17
CA ILE A 310 8.96 -21.11 6.22
C ILE A 310 9.67 -20.66 7.50
N ILE A 311 9.30 -21.22 8.66
CA ILE A 311 9.89 -20.86 9.96
C ILE A 311 11.36 -21.26 10.03
N GLU A 312 11.71 -22.48 9.59
CA GLU A 312 13.07 -23.00 9.66
C GLU A 312 14.03 -22.30 8.69
N CYS A 313 13.60 -22.09 7.45
CA CYS A 313 14.48 -21.53 6.41
C CYS A 313 14.55 -20.01 6.42
N PHE A 314 13.50 -19.32 6.88
CA PHE A 314 13.39 -17.87 6.79
C PHE A 314 13.06 -17.15 8.10
N PRO A 315 13.66 -17.53 9.26
CA PRO A 315 13.30 -16.94 10.55
C PRO A 315 13.60 -15.43 10.63
N HIS A 316 14.60 -14.96 9.90
CA HIS A 316 15.03 -13.55 9.83
C HIS A 316 14.12 -12.67 8.94
N ALA A 317 13.23 -13.29 8.17
CA ALA A 317 12.35 -12.64 7.23
C ALA A 317 10.87 -12.69 7.68
N LEU A 318 10.60 -13.11 8.92
CA LEU A 318 9.28 -13.13 9.52
C LEU A 318 9.14 -12.05 10.59
N GLN A 319 8.11 -11.22 10.50
CA GLN A 319 7.71 -10.35 11.61
C GLN A 319 7.22 -11.21 12.79
N PRO A 320 7.32 -10.73 14.05
CA PRO A 320 6.83 -11.48 15.21
C PRO A 320 5.36 -11.95 15.09
N LEU A 321 4.48 -11.11 14.56
CA LEU A 321 3.07 -11.49 14.33
C LEU A 321 2.90 -12.48 13.17
N CYS A 322 3.82 -12.48 12.20
CA CYS A 322 3.84 -13.43 11.09
C CYS A 322 4.34 -14.80 11.52
N LEU A 323 5.41 -14.85 12.32
CA LEU A 323 5.86 -16.08 12.96
C LEU A 323 4.74 -16.71 13.79
N LYS A 324 4.10 -15.92 14.66
CA LYS A 324 2.97 -16.39 15.47
C LYS A 324 1.83 -16.95 14.62
N HIS A 325 1.47 -16.28 13.53
CA HIS A 325 0.46 -16.79 12.59
C HIS A 325 0.87 -18.15 12.00
N CYS A 326 2.12 -18.32 11.59
CA CYS A 326 2.62 -19.60 11.07
C CYS A 326 2.51 -20.71 12.14
N GLU A 327 2.92 -20.44 13.37
CA GLU A 327 2.81 -21.38 14.50
C GLU A 327 1.35 -21.77 14.79
N GLU A 328 0.44 -20.81 14.71
CA GLU A 328 -1.01 -21.04 14.87
C GLU A 328 -1.56 -21.93 13.75
N GLN A 329 -1.13 -21.74 12.49
CA GLN A 329 -1.54 -22.60 11.36
C GLN A 329 -1.02 -24.04 11.50
N ILE A 330 0.25 -24.23 11.91
CA ILE A 330 0.81 -25.57 12.17
C ILE A 330 0.03 -26.26 13.30
N SER A 331 -0.26 -25.54 14.38
CA SER A 331 -1.02 -26.07 15.51
C SER A 331 -2.44 -26.49 15.10
N LYS A 332 -3.08 -25.68 14.25
CA LYS A 332 -4.41 -25.97 13.70
C LYS A 332 -4.41 -27.25 12.84
N ALA A 333 -3.41 -27.41 11.98
CA ALA A 333 -3.27 -28.60 11.13
C ALA A 333 -3.02 -29.89 11.94
N LYS A 334 -2.22 -29.80 13.02
CA LYS A 334 -1.91 -30.95 13.89
C LYS A 334 -3.02 -31.34 14.87
N CYS A 335 -3.99 -30.46 15.13
CA CYS A 335 -5.09 -30.68 16.07
C CYS A 335 -6.45 -30.28 15.47
N PRO A 336 -6.94 -30.97 14.43
CA PRO A 336 -8.23 -30.66 13.81
C PRO A 336 -9.39 -31.02 14.76
N GLY A 337 -9.79 -30.07 15.62
CA GLY A 337 -10.96 -30.25 16.50
C GLY A 337 -11.02 -29.48 17.82
N THR A 338 -10.21 -28.45 18.06
CA THR A 338 -10.25 -27.69 19.35
C THR A 338 -10.39 -26.18 19.18
N VAL A 339 -11.42 -25.73 18.47
CA VAL A 339 -11.89 -24.33 18.62
C VAL A 339 -13.41 -24.32 18.51
N ASP A 340 -14.08 -24.27 19.67
CA ASP A 340 -15.49 -23.89 19.82
C ASP A 340 -15.64 -22.35 19.90
#